data_AF-A0A9Q3EMW6-F1
#
_entry.id   AF-A0A9Q3EMW6-F1
#
_cell.length_a   1.000
_cell.length_b   1.000
_cell.length_c   1.000
_cell.angle_alpha   90.00
_cell.angle_beta   90.00
_cell.angle_gamma   90.00
#
_symmetry.space_group_name_H-M   'P 1'
#
loop_
_entity.id
_entity.type
_entity.pdbx_description
1 polymer ?
#
loop_
_entity_poly.entity_id
_entity_poly.type
_entity_poly.pdbx_seq_one_letter_code
_entity_poly.pdbx_strand_id
1 'polypeptide(L)'
;MDWVTALPPGGDRSFNACLVVADRYIKTPIFLPFHKDDAAMDTAIMIFNRLISHIGLLQNIISDSNPKFTSALLTNLHNLFGRQLSFSTAYHPQADGLGERMIQKWKDLVRRFWAYVLEFKDYDSEPE
;
A
#
# COMPACT_ATOMS: atom_id res chain seq x y z
N MET A 1 -0.19 -0.70 -7.19
CA MET A 1 -0.11 -0.47 -5.73
C MET A 1 -0.59 0.93 -5.43
N ASP A 2 -1.15 1.15 -4.24
CA ASP A 2 -1.67 2.47 -3.85
C ASP A 2 -1.76 2.61 -2.33
N TRP A 3 -1.69 3.85 -1.83
CA TRP A 3 -1.66 4.17 -0.42
C TRP A 3 -3.05 4.48 0.14
N VAL A 4 -3.28 4.01 1.37
CA VAL A 4 -4.33 4.48 2.27
C VAL A 4 -3.64 5.18 3.43
N THR A 5 -3.75 6.50 3.48
CA THR A 5 -3.11 7.34 4.50
C THR A 5 -4.17 7.97 5.42
N ALA A 6 -3.70 8.61 6.49
CA ALA A 6 -4.56 9.26 7.50
C ALA A 6 -5.53 8.27 8.16
N LEU A 7 -5.10 7.02 8.33
CA LEU A 7 -5.77 6.08 9.21
C LEU A 7 -5.41 6.46 10.65
N PRO A 8 -6.37 6.46 11.59
CA PRO A 8 -6.02 6.59 12.99
C PRO A 8 -5.02 5.50 13.44
N PRO A 9 -4.20 5.78 14.47
CA PRO A 9 -3.16 4.87 14.90
C PRO A 9 -3.72 3.53 15.37
N GLY A 10 -3.21 2.44 14.78
CA GLY A 10 -3.67 1.07 15.06
C GLY A 10 -2.56 0.10 15.48
N GLY A 11 -2.93 -0.82 16.38
CA GLY A 11 -2.06 -1.88 16.91
C GLY A 11 -0.94 -1.36 17.83
N ASP A 12 -0.11 -2.27 18.35
CA ASP A 12 0.96 -1.96 19.32
C ASP A 12 2.04 -1.00 18.77
N ARG A 13 2.15 -0.92 17.43
CA ARG A 13 3.11 -0.05 16.73
C ARG A 13 2.50 1.25 16.21
N SER A 14 1.21 1.49 16.45
CA SER A 14 0.54 2.76 16.12
C SER A 14 0.66 3.15 14.64
N PHE A 15 0.53 2.19 13.72
CA PHE A 15 0.59 2.47 12.28
C PHE A 15 -0.60 3.34 11.86
N ASN A 16 -0.36 4.29 10.96
CA ASN A 16 -1.36 5.28 10.51
C ASN A 16 -1.46 5.37 8.96
N ALA A 17 -0.78 4.47 8.26
CA ALA A 17 -0.85 4.31 6.82
C ALA A 17 -0.79 2.82 6.44
N CYS A 18 -1.34 2.49 5.28
CA CYS A 18 -1.29 1.15 4.70
C CYS A 18 -1.03 1.25 3.20
N LEU A 19 -0.04 0.51 2.70
CA LEU A 19 0.11 0.27 1.26
C LEU A 19 -0.72 -0.95 0.87
N VAL A 20 -1.55 -0.77 -0.15
CA VAL A 20 -2.33 -1.85 -0.77
C VAL A 20 -1.65 -2.24 -2.06
N VAL A 21 -1.21 -3.49 -2.14
CA VAL A 21 -0.64 -4.09 -3.34
C VAL A 21 -1.60 -5.16 -3.83
N ALA A 22 -2.06 -5.01 -5.07
CA ALA A 22 -2.77 -6.06 -5.77
C ALA A 22 -1.89 -6.54 -6.91
N ASP A 23 -1.82 -7.85 -7.08
CA ASP A 23 -1.22 -8.46 -8.25
C ASP A 23 -2.32 -8.80 -9.27
N ARG A 24 -1.96 -8.80 -10.56
CA ARG A 24 -2.92 -9.08 -11.64
C ARG A 24 -3.27 -10.57 -11.71
N TYR A 25 -2.35 -11.45 -11.33
CA TYR A 25 -2.50 -12.90 -11.42
C TYR A 25 -2.99 -13.50 -10.11
N ILE A 26 -2.55 -12.94 -8.98
CA ILE A 26 -2.95 -13.33 -7.63
C ILE A 26 -4.10 -12.42 -7.20
N LYS A 27 -5.31 -13.00 -7.05
CA LYS A 27 -6.52 -12.26 -6.65
C LYS A 27 -6.55 -11.82 -5.18
N THR A 28 -5.46 -12.03 -4.46
CA THR A 28 -5.32 -11.74 -3.04
C THR A 28 -4.53 -10.43 -2.87
N PRO A 29 -5.07 -9.44 -2.15
CA PRO A 29 -4.33 -8.23 -1.83
C PRO A 29 -3.25 -8.51 -0.80
N ILE A 30 -2.18 -7.72 -0.86
CA ILE A 30 -1.17 -7.62 0.18
C ILE A 30 -1.33 -6.25 0.84
N PHE A 31 -1.50 -6.26 2.16
CA PHE A 31 -1.58 -5.07 2.99
C PHE A 31 -0.28 -4.91 3.78
N LEU A 32 0.38 -3.77 3.62
CA LEU A 32 1.62 -3.45 4.33
C LEU A 32 1.38 -2.23 5.22
N PRO A 33 1.47 -2.38 6.55
CA PRO A 33 1.29 -1.26 7.48
C PRO A 33 2.56 -0.40 7.55
N PHE A 34 2.38 0.92 7.63
CA PHE A 34 3.44 1.91 7.67
C PHE A 34 3.03 3.12 8.51
N HIS A 35 4.00 3.98 8.81
CA HIS A 35 3.75 5.34 9.26
C HIS A 35 3.81 6.29 8.06
N LYS A 36 2.92 7.29 8.05
CA LYS A 36 2.85 8.31 7.00
C LYS A 36 4.18 9.05 6.79
N ASP A 37 4.95 9.18 7.87
CA ASP A 37 6.21 9.92 7.91
C ASP A 37 7.44 9.00 7.82
N ASP A 38 7.25 7.72 7.48
CA ASP A 38 8.35 6.78 7.25
C ASP A 38 9.27 7.28 6.12
N ALA A 39 10.57 7.10 6.32
CA ALA A 39 11.56 7.44 5.31
C ALA A 39 11.33 6.60 4.03
N ALA A 40 11.47 7.23 2.87
CA ALA A 40 11.23 6.58 1.58
C ALA A 40 12.16 5.38 1.34
N MET A 41 13.37 5.39 1.89
CA MET A 41 14.32 4.28 1.76
C MET A 41 13.91 3.08 2.62
N ASP A 42 13.57 3.30 3.88
CA ASP A 42 13.13 2.23 4.79
C ASP A 42 11.84 1.60 4.29
N THR A 43 10.91 2.44 3.82
CA THR A 43 9.69 2.00 3.15
C THR A 43 10.01 1.12 1.93
N ALA A 44 10.95 1.52 1.07
CA ALA A 44 11.32 0.75 -0.11
C ALA A 44 11.93 -0.62 0.25
N ILE A 45 12.81 -0.67 1.26
CA ILE A 45 13.41 -1.92 1.74
C ILE A 45 12.33 -2.86 2.30
N MET A 46 11.40 -2.35 3.10
CA MET A 46 10.29 -3.14 3.63
C MET A 46 9.38 -3.69 2.53
N ILE A 47 9.02 -2.86 1.55
CA ILE A 47 8.24 -3.27 0.38
C ILE A 47 8.98 -4.37 -0.38
N PHE A 48 10.27 -4.18 -0.69
CA PHE A 48 11.08 -5.15 -1.41
C PHE A 48 11.09 -6.51 -0.71
N ASN A 49 11.45 -6.54 0.58
CA ASN A 49 11.53 -7.77 1.37
C ASN A 49 10.18 -8.50 1.43
N ARG A 50 9.08 -7.74 1.55
CA ARG A 50 7.76 -8.32 1.71
C ARG A 50 7.14 -8.77 0.39
N LEU A 51 7.36 -8.04 -0.70
CA LEU A 51 6.84 -8.42 -2.01
C LEU A 51 7.63 -9.60 -2.61
N ILE A 52 8.96 -9.63 -2.47
CA ILE A 52 9.75 -10.77 -2.95
C ILE A 52 9.39 -12.05 -2.21
N SER A 53 9.16 -11.99 -0.90
CA SER A 53 8.77 -13.18 -0.14
C SER A 53 7.36 -13.70 -0.49
N HIS A 54 6.43 -12.84 -0.91
CA HIS A 54 5.05 -13.23 -1.22
C HIS A 54 4.82 -13.60 -2.68
N ILE A 55 5.36 -12.80 -3.61
CA ILE A 55 5.06 -12.91 -5.05
C ILE A 55 6.28 -13.47 -5.81
N GLY A 56 7.49 -13.30 -5.27
CA GLY A 56 8.73 -13.56 -5.97
C GLY A 56 9.23 -12.34 -6.74
N LEU A 57 9.91 -12.58 -7.87
CA LEU A 57 10.45 -11.51 -8.71
C LEU A 57 9.31 -10.79 -9.46
N LEU A 58 9.16 -9.50 -9.18
CA LEU A 58 8.22 -8.61 -9.88
C LEU A 58 8.80 -8.16 -11.22
N GLN A 59 7.98 -8.16 -12.26
CA GLN A 59 8.36 -7.68 -13.60
C GLN A 59 7.95 -6.23 -13.85
N ASN A 60 6.83 -5.80 -13.27
CA ASN A 60 6.27 -4.47 -13.44
C ASN A 60 5.54 -4.02 -12.18
N ILE A 61 5.78 -2.79 -11.73
CA ILE A 61 5.00 -2.13 -10.69
C ILE A 61 4.36 -0.88 -11.27
N ILE A 62 3.04 -0.85 -11.15
CA ILE A 62 2.21 0.31 -11.49
C ILE A 62 1.74 0.93 -10.17
N SER A 63 2.01 2.22 -9.99
CA SER A 63 1.67 2.96 -8.78
C SER A 63 0.98 4.26 -9.15
N ASP A 64 -0.19 4.51 -8.56
CA ASP A 64 -1.07 5.62 -8.96
C ASP A 64 -1.11 6.77 -7.92
N SER A 65 0.01 7.00 -7.22
CA SER A 65 0.05 7.86 -6.03
C SER A 65 1.06 9.02 -6.11
N ASN A 66 0.67 10.15 -5.53
CA ASN A 66 1.36 11.45 -5.34
C ASN A 66 2.87 11.54 -5.75
N PRO A 67 3.26 12.46 -6.67
CA PRO A 67 4.61 12.50 -7.27
C PRO A 67 5.82 12.60 -6.33
N LYS A 68 5.67 13.24 -5.16
CA LYS A 68 6.83 13.58 -4.30
C LYS A 68 7.33 12.42 -3.45
N PHE A 69 6.45 11.65 -2.81
CA PHE A 69 6.83 10.47 -2.01
C PHE A 69 7.12 9.28 -2.93
N THR A 70 6.34 9.15 -4.00
CA THR A 70 6.42 8.05 -4.94
C THR A 70 7.69 8.09 -5.78
N SER A 71 8.20 9.24 -6.24
CA SER A 71 9.41 9.27 -7.08
C SER A 71 10.67 8.74 -6.37
N ALA A 72 10.96 9.19 -5.15
CA ALA A 72 12.09 8.69 -4.37
C ALA A 72 11.93 7.20 -4.01
N LEU A 73 10.73 6.80 -3.60
CA LEU A 73 10.40 5.42 -3.27
C LEU A 73 10.52 4.48 -4.48
N LEU A 74 9.97 4.85 -5.64
CA LEU A 74 10.08 4.05 -6.87
C LEU A 74 11.54 3.98 -7.34
N THR A 75 12.31 5.06 -7.21
CA THR A 75 13.75 5.05 -7.52
C THR A 75 14.51 4.07 -6.61
N ASN A 76 14.24 4.10 -5.31
CA ASN A 76 14.84 3.16 -4.36
C ASN A 76 14.43 1.72 -4.66
N LEU A 77 13.15 1.46 -4.96
CA LEU A 77 12.68 0.15 -5.36
C LEU A 77 13.35 -0.31 -6.67
N HIS A 78 13.49 0.57 -7.66
CA HIS A 78 14.22 0.26 -8.89
C HIS A 78 15.67 -0.14 -8.62
N ASN A 79 16.34 0.56 -7.71
CA ASN A 79 17.71 0.21 -7.34
C ASN A 79 17.79 -1.13 -6.59
N LEU A 80 16.78 -1.47 -5.78
CA LEU A 80 16.71 -2.73 -5.03
C LEU A 80 16.38 -3.93 -5.94
N PHE A 81 15.40 -3.79 -6.85
CA PHE A 81 15.01 -4.83 -7.80
C PHE A 81 15.93 -4.93 -9.03
N GLY A 82 16.69 -3.88 -9.32
CA GLY A 82 17.58 -3.79 -10.48
C GLY A 82 16.81 -3.65 -11.81
N ARG A 83 17.49 -3.95 -12.93
CA ARG A 83 16.97 -3.76 -14.31
C ARG A 83 15.76 -4.64 -14.68
N GLN A 84 15.31 -5.52 -13.79
CA GLN A 84 14.18 -6.41 -14.06
C GLN A 84 12.82 -5.76 -13.80
N LEU A 85 12.81 -4.63 -13.10
CA LEU A 85 11.57 -3.98 -12.70
C LEU A 85 11.31 -2.72 -13.54
N SER A 86 10.24 -2.79 -14.34
CA SER A 86 9.69 -1.61 -15.01
C SER A 86 8.73 -0.87 -14.07
N PHE A 87 8.82 0.46 -14.08
CA PHE A 87 7.88 1.34 -13.38
C PHE A 87 7.09 2.14 -14.40
N SER A 88 5.77 2.15 -14.26
CA SER A 88 4.91 3.08 -14.98
C SER A 88 4.12 3.92 -13.99
N THR A 89 4.20 5.23 -14.15
CA THR A 89 3.31 6.21 -13.51
C THR A 89 2.20 6.67 -14.47
N ALA A 90 2.11 6.09 -15.66
CA ALA A 90 1.20 6.53 -16.71
C ALA A 90 -0.13 5.78 -16.61
N TYR A 91 -1.17 6.49 -16.17
CA TYR A 91 -2.56 6.06 -16.23
C TYR A 91 -2.91 5.53 -17.63
N HIS A 92 -3.02 4.20 -17.79
CA HIS A 92 -3.41 3.54 -19.04
C HIS A 92 -4.67 2.66 -18.80
N PRO A 93 -5.86 3.27 -18.79
CA PRO A 93 -7.11 2.63 -18.36
C PRO A 93 -7.56 1.43 -19.21
N GLN A 94 -6.95 1.18 -20.38
CA GLN A 94 -7.34 0.10 -21.29
C GLN A 94 -6.77 -1.28 -20.91
N ALA A 95 -5.65 -1.36 -20.19
CA ALA A 95 -5.02 -2.64 -19.83
C ALA A 95 -5.12 -2.98 -18.33
N ASP A 96 -5.26 -1.96 -17.47
CA ASP A 96 -5.09 -2.09 -16.01
C ASP A 96 -6.35 -1.92 -15.17
N GLY A 97 -7.51 -1.70 -15.80
CA GLY A 97 -8.76 -1.45 -15.09
C GLY A 97 -9.19 -2.57 -14.12
N LEU A 98 -8.72 -3.81 -14.29
CA LEU A 98 -8.98 -4.87 -13.30
C LEU A 98 -8.15 -4.71 -12.02
N GLY A 99 -6.85 -4.43 -12.14
CA GLY A 99 -5.97 -4.20 -11.00
C GLY A 99 -6.35 -2.94 -10.24
N GLU A 100 -6.66 -1.86 -10.97
CA GLU A 100 -7.16 -0.62 -10.40
C GLU A 100 -8.46 -0.82 -9.62
N ARG A 101 -9.47 -1.47 -10.24
CA ARG A 101 -10.75 -1.77 -9.54
C ARG A 101 -10.54 -2.63 -8.31
N MET A 102 -9.60 -3.57 -8.34
CA MET A 102 -9.29 -4.40 -7.18
C MET A 102 -8.67 -3.56 -6.06
N ILE A 103 -7.67 -2.72 -6.37
CA ILE A 103 -7.05 -1.81 -5.42
C ILE A 103 -8.11 -0.88 -4.81
N GLN A 104 -8.96 -0.25 -5.61
CA GLN A 104 -10.01 0.65 -5.09
C GLN A 104 -10.98 -0.07 -4.14
N LYS A 105 -11.44 -1.27 -4.50
CA LYS A 105 -12.30 -2.07 -3.62
C LYS A 105 -11.64 -2.35 -2.27
N TRP A 106 -10.36 -2.72 -2.28
CA TRP A 106 -9.62 -2.99 -1.04
C TRP A 106 -9.36 -1.73 -0.22
N LYS A 107 -9.04 -0.60 -0.86
CA LYS A 107 -8.90 0.69 -0.17
C LYS A 107 -10.21 1.10 0.51
N ASP A 108 -11.33 0.96 -0.19
CA ASP A 108 -12.65 1.27 0.37
C ASP A 108 -13.00 0.35 1.54
N LEU A 109 -12.67 -0.94 1.44
CA LEU A 109 -12.86 -1.87 2.54
C LEU A 109 -12.03 -1.47 3.77
N VAL A 110 -10.74 -1.15 3.60
CA VAL A 110 -9.86 -0.73 4.71
C VAL A 110 -10.42 0.52 5.39
N ARG A 111 -10.86 1.52 4.61
CA ARG A 111 -11.45 2.75 5.17
C ARG A 111 -12.73 2.49 5.94
N ARG A 112 -13.63 1.67 5.39
CA ARG A 112 -14.91 1.35 6.05
C ARG A 112 -14.71 0.51 7.30
N PHE A 113 -13.86 -0.50 7.23
CA PHE A 113 -13.52 -1.33 8.37
C PHE A 113 -12.93 -0.47 9.49
N TRP A 114 -12.03 0.44 9.16
CA TRP A 114 -11.44 1.31 10.15
C TRP A 114 -12.44 2.32 10.73
N ALA A 115 -13.27 2.94 9.89
CA ALA A 115 -14.35 3.82 10.37
C ALA A 115 -15.29 3.10 11.34
N TYR A 116 -15.68 1.87 11.01
CA TYR A 116 -16.45 1.01 11.89
C TYR A 116 -15.71 0.76 13.21
N VAL A 117 -14.45 0.32 13.18
CA VAL A 117 -13.68 0.05 14.42
C VAL A 117 -13.58 1.28 15.32
N LEU A 118 -13.47 2.50 14.78
CA LEU A 118 -13.45 3.73 15.57
C LEU A 118 -14.77 3.95 16.32
N GLU A 119 -15.91 3.78 15.64
CA GLU A 119 -17.24 3.96 16.25
C GLU A 119 -17.46 3.04 17.46
N PHE A 120 -16.87 1.85 17.47
CA PHE A 120 -16.98 0.90 18.59
C PHE A 120 -15.89 1.07 19.65
N LYS A 121 -14.74 1.65 19.32
CA LYS A 121 -13.68 1.92 20.29
C LYS A 121 -14.07 3.03 21.27
N ASP A 122 -14.90 3.97 20.83
CA ASP A 122 -15.46 5.03 21.67
C ASP A 122 -16.57 4.51 22.60
N TYR A 123 -17.12 3.30 22.36
CA TYR A 123 -18.18 2.70 23.17
C TYR A 123 -17.66 2.04 24.46
N ASP A 124 -16.47 1.45 24.42
CA ASP A 124 -15.84 0.81 25.60
C ASP A 124 -15.10 1.82 26.51
N SER A 125 -15.25 3.12 26.25
CA SER A 125 -14.56 4.22 26.93
C SER A 125 -15.44 5.00 27.92
N GLU A 126 -16.67 4.56 28.19
CA GLU A 126 -17.50 5.13 29.26
C GLU A 126 -17.09 4.55 30.62
N PRO A 127 -16.68 5.38 31.60
CA PRO A 127 -16.30 4.89 32.93
C PRO A 127 -17.56 4.52 33.74
N GLU A 128 -17.60 3.28 34.23
CA GLU A 128 -18.43 2.89 35.40
C GLU A 128 -17.97 3.58 36.69
#